data_AF-A0A975KQ80-F1
#
_entry.id   AF-A0A975KQ80-F1
#
_cell.length_a   1.000
_cell.length_b   1.000
_cell.length_c   1.000
_cell.angle_alpha   90.00
_cell.angle_beta   90.00
_cell.angle_gamma   90.00
#
_symmetry.space_group_name_H-M   'P 1'
#
loop_
_entity.id
_entity.type
_entity.pdbx_description
1 polymer ?
#
loop_
_entity_poly.entity_id
_entity_poly.type
_entity_poly.pdbx_seq_one_letter_code
_entity_poly.pdbx_strand_id
1 'polypeptide(L)'
;MEKTEDVEKEYHLKRRSYEEQENDLIRQRNKGIETLEEVQDRSRHYLKDFVSDSDILTRGFRQIEQMKREILEMARADRQNLARKLEKLDEDFYSEMKKLSEKEEKGDYFKC
;
A
#
# COMPACT_ATOMS: atom_id res chain seq x y z
N MET A 1 -24.99 -22.47 -3.19
CA MET A 1 -25.57 -21.09 -3.17
C MET A 1 -25.14 -20.26 -1.97
N GLU A 2 -25.67 -20.43 -0.74
CA GLU A 2 -25.35 -19.53 0.40
C GLU A 2 -23.85 -19.44 0.73
N LYS A 3 -23.12 -20.57 0.71
CA LYS A 3 -21.66 -20.60 0.90
C LYS A 3 -20.86 -19.90 -0.19
N THR A 4 -21.37 -19.89 -1.43
CA THR A 4 -20.70 -19.25 -2.56
C THR A 4 -20.81 -17.73 -2.43
N GLU A 5 -22.00 -17.25 -2.09
CA GLU A 5 -22.28 -15.83 -1.85
C GLU A 5 -21.46 -15.28 -0.67
N ASP A 6 -21.29 -16.06 0.40
CA ASP A 6 -20.45 -15.67 1.54
C ASP A 6 -18.97 -15.51 1.15
N VAL A 7 -18.43 -16.46 0.36
CA VAL A 7 -17.03 -16.44 -0.10
C VAL A 7 -16.80 -15.26 -1.05
N GLU A 8 -17.71 -14.99 -1.98
CA GLU A 8 -17.64 -13.83 -2.88
C GLU A 8 -17.69 -12.51 -2.10
N LYS A 9 -18.59 -12.41 -1.13
CA LYS A 9 -18.71 -11.22 -0.28
C LYS A 9 -17.44 -10.98 0.52
N GLU A 10 -16.88 -12.01 1.16
CA GLU A 10 -15.65 -11.90 1.92
C GLU A 10 -14.47 -11.47 1.02
N TYR A 11 -14.36 -12.08 -0.16
CA TYR A 11 -13.36 -11.73 -1.16
C TYR A 11 -13.43 -10.25 -1.55
N HIS A 12 -14.62 -9.76 -1.92
CA HIS A 12 -14.81 -8.37 -2.32
C HIS A 12 -14.51 -7.38 -1.19
N LEU A 13 -14.90 -7.70 0.04
CA LEU A 13 -14.61 -6.87 1.20
C LEU A 13 -13.11 -6.77 1.47
N LYS A 14 -12.40 -7.91 1.46
CA LYS A 14 -10.94 -7.94 1.67
C LYS A 14 -10.19 -7.24 0.54
N ARG A 15 -10.60 -7.46 -0.71
CA ARG A 15 -9.99 -6.82 -1.87
C ARG A 15 -10.14 -5.30 -1.79
N ARG A 16 -11.35 -4.80 -1.52
CA ARG A 16 -11.59 -3.37 -1.30
C ARG A 16 -10.71 -2.81 -0.18
N SER A 17 -10.58 -3.53 0.95
CA SER A 17 -9.73 -3.10 2.05
C SER A 17 -8.24 -2.97 1.66
N TYR A 18 -7.72 -3.87 0.82
CA TYR A 18 -6.35 -3.77 0.32
C TYR A 18 -6.17 -2.62 -0.68
N GLU A 19 -7.15 -2.39 -1.54
CA GLU A 19 -7.15 -1.24 -2.47
C GLU A 19 -7.21 0.10 -1.70
N GLU A 20 -8.01 0.18 -0.63
CA GLU A 20 -8.04 1.34 0.27
C GLU A 20 -6.70 1.57 0.97
N GLN A 21 -6.05 0.50 1.44
CA GLN A 21 -4.71 0.57 2.03
C GLN A 21 -3.66 1.08 1.03
N GLU A 22 -3.72 0.66 -0.23
CA GLU A 22 -2.80 1.16 -1.26
C GLU A 22 -3.01 2.65 -1.53
N ASN A 23 -4.27 3.10 -1.61
CA ASN A 23 -4.60 4.51 -1.78
C ASN A 23 -4.12 5.37 -0.60
N ASP A 24 -4.30 4.87 0.62
CA ASP A 24 -3.85 5.54 1.84
C ASP A 24 -2.32 5.63 1.89
N LEU A 25 -1.62 4.56 1.51
CA LEU A 25 -0.15 4.54 1.40
C LEU A 25 0.35 5.61 0.42
N ILE A 26 -0.26 5.70 -0.77
CA ILE A 26 0.07 6.71 -1.78
C ILE A 26 -0.15 8.13 -1.22
N ARG A 27 -1.28 8.36 -0.55
CA ARG A 27 -1.60 9.66 0.06
C ARG A 27 -0.60 10.04 1.14
N GLN A 28 -0.26 9.12 2.04
CA GLN A 28 0.69 9.37 3.13
C GLN A 28 2.09 9.63 2.60
N ARG A 29 2.56 8.83 1.65
CA ARG A 29 3.86 9.03 0.97
C ARG A 29 3.95 10.42 0.36
N ASN A 30 2.94 10.82 -0.42
CA ASN A 30 2.93 12.13 -1.08
C ASN A 30 2.96 13.26 -0.06
N LYS A 31 2.10 13.18 0.97
CA LYS A 31 2.07 14.18 2.04
C LYS A 31 3.40 14.29 2.78
N GLY A 32 4.06 13.16 3.04
CA GLY A 32 5.36 13.13 3.71
C GLY A 32 6.45 13.82 2.89
N ILE A 33 6.51 13.56 1.57
CA ILE A 33 7.47 14.21 0.67
C ILE A 33 7.18 15.71 0.55
N GLU A 34 5.93 16.09 0.34
CA GLU A 34 5.51 17.49 0.24
C GLU A 34 5.86 18.28 1.51
N THR A 35 5.64 17.69 2.69
CA THR A 35 6.01 18.31 3.97
C THR A 35 7.52 18.54 4.06
N LEU A 36 8.32 17.58 3.62
CA LEU A 36 9.79 17.71 3.60
C LEU A 36 10.26 18.78 2.62
N GLU A 37 9.61 18.90 1.46
CA GLU A 37 9.87 19.95 0.47
C GLU A 37 9.52 21.33 1.03
N GLU A 38 8.36 21.50 1.66
CA GLU A 38 7.98 22.75 2.31
C GLU A 38 8.96 23.17 3.40
N VAL A 39 9.41 22.22 4.23
CA VAL A 39 10.40 22.49 5.29
C VAL A 39 11.73 22.93 4.68
N GLN A 40 12.18 22.25 3.62
CA GLN A 40 13.40 22.60 2.91
C GLN A 40 13.32 24.01 2.30
N ASP A 41 12.21 24.33 1.63
CA ASP A 41 11.99 25.62 0.97
C ASP A 41 11.90 26.77 1.98
N ARG A 42 11.12 26.59 3.06
CA ARG A 42 11.01 27.59 4.13
C ARG A 42 12.34 27.79 4.83
N SER A 43 13.05 26.71 5.14
CA SER A 43 14.37 26.79 5.76
C SER A 43 15.36 27.52 4.86
N ARG A 44 15.37 27.22 3.55
CA ARG A 44 16.20 27.94 2.58
C ARG A 44 15.84 29.42 2.52
N HIS A 45 14.54 29.76 2.49
CA HIS A 45 14.10 31.15 2.43
C HIS A 45 14.50 31.96 3.67
N TYR A 46 14.25 31.43 4.86
CA TYR A 46 14.47 32.17 6.11
C TYR A 46 15.90 32.10 6.64
N LEU A 47 16.65 31.02 6.38
CA LEU A 47 17.96 30.83 6.99
C LEU A 47 19.13 31.25 6.09
N LYS A 48 18.88 31.41 4.78
CA LYS A 48 19.89 31.79 3.77
C LYS A 48 20.73 33.01 4.18
N ASP A 49 20.10 34.03 4.74
CA ASP A 49 20.74 35.31 5.06
C ASP A 49 21.15 35.42 6.54
N PHE A 50 20.74 34.46 7.38
CA PHE A 50 20.96 34.46 8.83
C PHE A 50 22.05 33.49 9.27
N VAL A 51 22.26 32.40 8.53
CA VAL A 51 23.27 31.40 8.87
C VAL A 51 24.54 31.71 8.09
N SER A 52 25.58 32.12 8.81
CA SER A 52 26.91 32.41 8.24
C SER A 52 27.64 31.15 7.79
N ASP A 53 27.31 29.99 8.36
CA ASP A 53 27.86 28.67 8.00
C ASP A 53 26.90 27.89 7.09
N SER A 54 27.12 28.01 5.78
CA SER A 54 26.34 27.32 4.76
C SER A 54 26.47 25.79 4.81
N ASP A 55 27.48 25.23 5.48
CA ASP A 55 27.69 23.78 5.56
C ASP A 55 26.67 23.12 6.48
N ILE A 56 26.16 23.83 7.49
CA ILE A 56 25.10 23.32 8.38
C ILE A 56 23.79 23.17 7.60
N LEU A 57 23.40 24.21 6.85
CA LEU A 57 22.21 24.18 6.00
C LEU A 57 22.33 23.11 4.92
N THR A 58 23.50 23.02 4.28
CA THR A 58 23.76 22.00 3.26
C THR A 58 23.63 20.58 3.82
N ARG A 59 24.16 20.31 5.02
CA ARG A 59 24.00 19.01 5.69
C ARG A 59 22.54 18.70 6.02
N GLY A 60 21.80 19.67 6.54
CA GLY A 60 20.36 19.52 6.81
C GLY A 60 19.56 19.18 5.55
N PHE A 61 19.82 19.88 4.44
CA PHE A 61 19.16 19.57 3.17
C PHE A 61 19.51 18.19 2.63
N ARG A 62 20.77 17.72 2.78
CA ARG A 62 21.14 16.35 2.42
C ARG A 62 20.40 15.30 3.26
N GLN A 63 20.19 15.56 4.54
CA GLN A 63 19.38 14.68 5.40
C GLN A 63 17.92 14.65 4.97
N ILE A 64 17.34 15.80 4.57
CA ILE A 64 16.00 15.85 4.00
C ILE A 64 15.90 14.99 2.73
N GLU A 65 16.87 15.09 1.82
CA GLU A 65 16.90 14.24 0.62
C GLU A 65 17.09 12.75 0.93
N GLN A 66 17.78 12.41 2.02
CA GLN A 66 17.86 11.04 2.50
C GLN A 66 16.50 10.56 3.01
N MET A 67 15.81 11.35 3.85
CA MET A 67 14.48 11.01 4.37
C MET A 67 13.45 10.83 3.25
N LYS A 68 13.48 11.67 2.20
CA LYS A 68 12.62 11.49 1.00
C LYS A 68 12.85 10.12 0.34
N ARG A 69 14.11 9.70 0.20
CA ARG A 69 14.46 8.39 -0.37
C ARG A 69 13.98 7.24 0.50
N GLU A 70 14.18 7.34 1.82
CA GLU A 70 13.70 6.34 2.77
C GLU A 70 12.17 6.18 2.71
N ILE A 71 11.42 7.30 2.65
CA ILE A 71 9.95 7.28 2.46
C ILE A 71 9.56 6.55 1.17
N LEU A 72 10.26 6.81 0.07
CA LEU A 72 9.99 6.16 -1.21
C LEU A 72 10.28 4.65 -1.16
N GLU A 73 11.38 4.25 -0.53
CA GLU A 73 11.76 2.84 -0.38
C GLU A 73 10.78 2.08 0.52
N MET A 74 10.39 2.65 1.67
CA MET A 74 9.38 2.07 2.55
C MET A 74 8.04 1.92 1.84
N ALA A 75 7.55 2.98 1.18
CA ALA A 75 6.30 2.92 0.42
C ALA A 75 6.36 1.89 -0.73
N ARG A 76 7.53 1.70 -1.35
CA ARG A 76 7.71 0.66 -2.37
C ARG A 76 7.60 -0.74 -1.76
N ALA A 77 8.24 -0.98 -0.62
CA ALA A 77 8.19 -2.27 0.07
C ALA A 77 6.75 -2.60 0.53
N ASP A 78 6.05 -1.63 1.09
CA ASP A 78 4.66 -1.80 1.52
C ASP A 78 3.72 -2.09 0.35
N ARG A 79 3.89 -1.37 -0.77
CA ARG A 79 3.11 -1.65 -1.98
C ARG A 79 3.38 -3.05 -2.53
N GLN A 80 4.63 -3.52 -2.51
CA GLN A 80 4.95 -4.90 -2.91
C GLN A 80 4.29 -5.92 -1.98
N ASN A 81 4.23 -5.64 -0.68
CA ASN A 81 3.55 -6.51 0.28
C ASN A 81 2.03 -6.53 0.05
N LEU A 82 1.40 -5.39 -0.28
CA LEU A 82 -0.01 -5.32 -0.65
C LEU A 82 -0.31 -6.09 -1.94
N ALA A 83 0.55 -5.97 -2.96
CA ALA A 83 0.41 -6.73 -4.20
C ALA A 83 0.42 -8.25 -3.95
N ARG A 84 1.37 -8.74 -3.13
CA ARG A 84 1.42 -10.16 -2.74
C ARG A 84 0.18 -10.61 -1.96
N LYS A 85 -0.37 -9.73 -1.11
CA LYS A 85 -1.62 -10.04 -0.38
C LYS A 85 -2.82 -10.14 -1.31
N LEU A 86 -2.89 -9.30 -2.34
CA LEU A 86 -3.93 -9.36 -3.38
C LEU A 86 -3.80 -10.63 -4.22
N GLU A 87 -2.59 -10.96 -4.70
CA GLU A 87 -2.33 -12.20 -5.44
C GLU A 87 -2.76 -13.42 -4.63
N LYS A 88 -2.36 -13.49 -3.36
CA LYS A 88 -2.77 -14.57 -2.47
C LYS A 88 -4.28 -14.62 -2.25
N LEU A 89 -4.93 -13.46 -2.10
CA LEU A 89 -6.38 -13.39 -1.94
C LEU A 89 -7.11 -13.94 -3.18
N ASP A 90 -6.61 -13.62 -4.37
CA ASP A 90 -7.15 -14.14 -5.63
C ASP A 90 -6.96 -15.66 -5.72
N GLU A 91 -5.75 -16.17 -5.42
CA GLU A 91 -5.46 -17.61 -5.39
C GLU A 91 -6.37 -18.37 -4.42
N ASP A 92 -6.51 -17.86 -3.19
CA ASP A 92 -7.35 -18.46 -2.15
C ASP A 92 -8.82 -18.48 -2.59
N PHE A 93 -9.32 -17.38 -3.18
CA PHE A 93 -10.68 -17.29 -3.70
C PHE A 93 -10.94 -18.32 -4.81
N TYR A 94 -10.11 -18.35 -5.86
CA TYR A 94 -10.30 -19.29 -6.96
C TYR A 94 -10.16 -20.74 -6.52
N SER A 95 -9.23 -21.03 -5.60
CA SER A 95 -9.10 -22.37 -5.04
C SER A 95 -10.36 -22.79 -4.28
N GLU A 96 -10.98 -21.88 -3.52
CA GLU A 96 -12.15 -22.22 -2.72
C GLU A 96 -13.40 -22.36 -3.59
N MET A 97 -13.57 -21.48 -4.58
CA MET A 97 -14.65 -21.59 -5.57
C MET A 97 -14.60 -22.91 -6.34
N LYS A 98 -13.41 -23.36 -6.75
CA LYS A 98 -13.24 -24.66 -7.40
C LYS A 98 -13.63 -25.84 -6.50
N LYS A 99 -13.24 -25.81 -5.21
CA LYS A 99 -13.63 -26.86 -4.26
C LYS A 99 -15.14 -26.89 -4.03
N LEU A 100 -15.79 -25.72 -4.01
CA LEU A 100 -17.24 -25.62 -3.87
C LEU A 100 -17.95 -26.19 -5.09
N SER A 101 -17.50 -25.85 -6.31
CA SER A 101 -18.09 -26.39 -7.54
C SER A 101 -17.95 -27.90 -7.63
N GLU A 102 -16.77 -28.46 -7.34
CA GLU A 102 -16.53 -29.90 -7.34
C GLU A 102 -17.40 -30.66 -6.31
N LYS A 103 -17.74 -30.02 -5.19
CA LYS A 103 -18.64 -30.59 -4.17
C LYS A 103 -20.09 -30.55 -4.61
N GLU A 104 -20.53 -29.47 -5.26
CA GLU A 104 -21.87 -29.35 -5.82
C GLU A 104 -22.08 -30.40 -6.93
N GLU A 105 -21.14 -30.53 -7.87
CA GLU A 105 -21.18 -31.56 -8.91
C GLU A 105 -21.28 -32.97 -8.33
N LYS A 106 -20.42 -33.33 -7.37
CA LYS A 106 -20.46 -34.67 -6.72
C LYS A 106 -21.73 -34.90 -5.90
N GLY A 107 -22.30 -33.86 -5.31
CA GLY A 107 -23.57 -33.96 -4.57
C GLY A 107 -24.77 -34.30 -5.45
N ASP A 108 -24.75 -33.86 -6.71
CA ASP A 108 -25.80 -34.17 -7.68
C ASP A 108 -25.67 -35.60 -8.25
N TYR A 109 -24.45 -36.14 -8.40
CA TYR A 109 -24.24 -37.53 -8.81
C TYR A 109 -24.69 -38.59 -7.78
N PHE A 110 -24.81 -38.24 -6.50
CA PHE A 110 -25.26 -39.16 -5.44
C PHE A 110 -26.79 -39.12 -5.19
N LYS A 111 -27.53 -38.31 -5.94
CA LYS A 111 -29.00 -38.20 -5.84
C LYS A 111 -29.77 -38.93 -6.96
N CYS A 112 -29.08 -39.69 -7.82
CA CYS A 112 -29.69 -40.54 -8.84
C CYS A 112 -29.80 -42.00 -8.39
#